data_AF-A0A016VJ21-F1
#
_entry.id   AF-A0A016VJ21-F1
#
_cell.length_a   1.000
_cell.length_b   1.000
_cell.length_c   1.000
_cell.angle_alpha   90.00
_cell.angle_beta   90.00
_cell.angle_gamma   90.00
#
_symmetry.space_group_name_H-M   'P 1'
#
loop_
_entity.id
_entity.type
_entity.pdbx_description
1 polymer ?
#
loop_
_entity_poly.entity_id
_entity_poly.type
_entity_poly.pdbx_seq_one_letter_code
_entity_poly.pdbx_strand_id
1 'polypeptide(L)'
;MGHCFELVELSTFPREVIDTARELGHRLHEETADKRTMNADALLHRTLLRAAHRLRQVVASKDLVSKESLIKSLKAIRTQLRADIADVRDAANED
;
A
#
# COMPACT_ATOMS: atom_id res chain seq x y z
N MET A 1 12.23 1.50 -34.75
CA MET A 1 13.70 1.51 -34.60
C MET A 1 14.13 2.97 -34.58
N GLY A 2 14.87 3.51 -33.62
CA GLY A 2 15.56 2.95 -32.48
C GLY A 2 16.50 4.05 -31.97
N HIS A 3 16.53 4.23 -30.65
CA HIS A 3 17.63 4.70 -29.80
C HIS A 3 18.43 5.96 -30.20
N CYS A 4 18.38 6.99 -29.35
CA CYS A 4 19.56 7.51 -28.64
C CYS A 4 19.16 8.68 -27.72
N PHE A 5 18.67 8.32 -26.52
CA PHE A 5 18.79 9.17 -25.34
C PHE A 5 19.89 8.57 -24.49
N GLU A 6 21.14 8.84 -24.86
CA GLU A 6 22.28 8.55 -23.98
C GLU A 6 23.22 9.75 -23.99
N LEU A 7 23.64 10.12 -22.77
CA LEU A 7 24.97 10.65 -22.48
C LEU A 7 25.23 12.17 -22.59
N VAL A 8 24.39 13.03 -22.00
CA VAL A 8 24.82 14.39 -21.65
C VAL A 8 24.45 14.69 -20.19
N GLU A 9 25.51 14.81 -19.37
CA GLU A 9 25.56 15.56 -18.11
C GLU A 9 25.21 14.84 -16.80
N LEU A 10 25.79 13.64 -16.63
CA LEU A 10 26.23 13.07 -15.34
C LEU A 10 27.28 13.93 -14.58
N SER A 11 27.39 15.25 -14.82
CA SER A 11 28.62 16.00 -14.50
C SER A 11 28.46 17.31 -13.70
N THR A 12 27.27 17.69 -13.25
CA THR A 12 27.13 19.02 -12.59
C THR A 12 26.23 19.01 -11.35
N PHE A 13 26.28 17.96 -10.54
CA PHE A 13 25.73 18.06 -9.19
C PHE A 13 26.81 18.60 -8.24
N PRO A 14 26.58 19.77 -7.61
CA PRO A 14 27.50 20.35 -6.64
C PRO A 14 27.85 19.32 -5.56
N ARG A 15 29.08 19.34 -5.06
CA ARG A 15 29.56 18.39 -4.05
C ARG A 15 28.68 18.41 -2.78
N GLU A 16 28.15 19.58 -2.44
CA GLU A 16 27.14 19.77 -1.38
C GLU A 16 25.85 18.98 -1.62
N VAL A 17 25.41 18.81 -2.87
CA VAL A 17 24.23 18.00 -3.20
C VAL A 17 24.52 16.52 -3.01
N ILE A 18 25.76 16.08 -3.28
CA ILE A 18 26.19 14.69 -3.08
C ILE A 18 26.30 14.37 -1.58
N ASP A 19 26.89 15.26 -0.79
CA ASP A 19 26.97 15.10 0.67
C ASP A 19 25.58 15.18 1.32
N THR A 20 24.71 16.09 0.86
CA THR A 20 23.31 16.15 1.31
C THR A 20 22.56 14.87 0.95
N ALA A 21 22.73 14.33 -0.26
CA ALA A 21 22.11 13.07 -0.66
C ALA A 21 22.60 11.87 0.16
N ARG A 22 23.88 11.88 0.56
CA ARG A 22 24.47 10.84 1.42
C ARG A 22 23.96 10.94 2.86
N GLU A 23 23.86 12.16 3.40
CA GLU A 23 23.29 12.41 4.73
C GLU A 23 21.79 12.10 4.75
N LEU A 24 21.05 12.45 3.70
CA LEU A 24 19.64 12.10 3.53
C LEU A 24 19.48 10.57 3.42
N GLY A 25 20.38 9.89 2.70
CA GLY A 25 20.40 8.44 2.57
C GLY A 25 20.65 7.73 3.91
N HIS A 26 21.56 8.27 4.73
CA HIS A 26 21.86 7.75 6.07
C HIS A 26 20.66 7.95 7.02
N ARG A 27 20.07 9.14 7.02
CA ARG A 27 18.86 9.43 7.81
C ARG A 27 17.64 8.62 7.37
N LEU A 28 17.48 8.41 6.06
CA LEU A 28 16.44 7.54 5.51
C LEU A 28 16.63 6.07 5.92
N HIS A 29 17.87 5.63 6.09
CA HIS A 29 18.23 4.29 6.56
C HIS A 29 17.90 4.13 8.05
N GLU A 30 18.20 5.12 8.88
CA GLU A 30 17.86 5.15 10.30
C GLU A 30 16.34 5.25 10.55
N GLU A 31 15.59 5.95 9.70
CA GLU A 31 14.11 5.96 9.69
C GLU A 31 13.46 4.63 9.28
N THR A 32 14.22 3.66 8.76
CA THR A 32 13.65 2.41 8.21
C THR A 32 13.09 1.50 9.30
N ALA A 33 13.61 1.59 10.53
CA ALA A 33 13.06 0.85 11.67
C ALA A 33 11.66 1.35 12.07
N ASP A 34 11.41 2.66 11.99
CA ASP A 34 10.10 3.29 12.23
C ASP A 34 9.13 3.06 11.05
N LYS A 35 9.65 3.03 9.82
CA LYS A 35 8.89 2.72 8.59
C LYS A 35 8.28 1.33 8.59
N ARG A 36 8.83 0.35 9.31
CA ARG A 36 8.33 -1.04 9.33
C ARG A 36 6.94 -1.12 9.96
N THR A 37 6.77 -0.47 11.12
CA THR A 37 5.47 -0.27 11.79
C THR A 37 4.52 0.59 10.96
N MET A 38 5.05 1.64 10.30
CA MET A 38 4.28 2.49 9.39
C MET A 38 3.76 1.71 8.16
N ASN A 39 4.50 0.73 7.65
CA ASN A 39 4.12 -0.07 6.50
C ASN A 39 3.00 -1.05 6.83
N ALA A 40 3.07 -1.72 7.99
CA ALA A 40 1.99 -2.60 8.46
C ALA A 40 0.69 -1.82 8.71
N ASP A 41 0.76 -0.64 9.33
CA ASP A 41 -0.41 0.21 9.56
C ASP A 41 -0.99 0.76 8.24
N ALA A 42 -0.14 1.18 7.30
CA ALA A 42 -0.56 1.62 5.97
C ALA A 42 -1.25 0.49 5.17
N LEU A 43 -0.72 -0.73 5.24
CA LEU A 43 -1.33 -1.91 4.62
C LEU A 43 -2.68 -2.23 5.25
N LEU A 44 -2.77 -2.19 6.59
CA LEU A 44 -4.02 -2.39 7.32
C LEU A 44 -5.06 -1.32 6.94
N HIS A 45 -4.66 -0.05 6.92
CA HIS A 45 -5.51 1.07 6.53
C HIS A 45 -6.05 0.90 5.11
N ARG A 46 -5.20 0.54 4.15
CA ARG A 46 -5.60 0.27 2.76
C ARG A 46 -6.59 -0.90 2.66
N THR A 47 -6.35 -1.97 3.41
CA THR A 47 -7.24 -3.14 3.48
C THR A 47 -8.61 -2.76 4.03
N LEU A 48 -8.66 -1.97 5.11
CA LEU A 48 -9.90 -1.46 5.68
C LEU A 48 -10.65 -0.53 4.72
N LEU A 49 -9.95 0.38 4.05
CA LEU A 49 -10.57 1.27 3.05
C LEU A 49 -11.20 0.49 1.89
N ARG A 50 -10.50 -0.54 1.39
CA ARG A 50 -11.03 -1.42 0.33
C ARG A 50 -12.28 -2.16 0.78
N ALA A 51 -12.29 -2.68 2.01
CA ALA A 51 -13.46 -3.36 2.57
C ALA A 51 -14.64 -2.39 2.78
N ALA A 52 -14.38 -1.20 3.30
CA ALA A 52 -15.38 -0.15 3.47
C ALA A 52 -15.98 0.28 2.12
N HIS A 53 -15.16 0.41 1.08
CA HIS A 53 -15.63 0.72 -0.27
C HIS A 53 -16.57 -0.38 -0.81
N ARG A 54 -16.19 -1.65 -0.67
CA ARG A 54 -17.04 -2.79 -1.07
C ARG A 54 -18.36 -2.84 -0.30
N LEU A 55 -18.34 -2.54 1.00
CA LEU A 55 -19.57 -2.44 1.78
C LEU A 55 -20.49 -1.31 1.29
N ARG A 56 -19.93 -0.14 0.95
CA ARG A 56 -20.71 0.95 0.36
C ARG A 56 -21.36 0.55 -0.96
N GLN A 57 -20.65 -0.19 -1.82
CA GLN A 57 -21.22 -0.71 -3.07
C GLN A 57 -22.39 -1.66 -2.80
N VAL A 58 -22.27 -2.57 -1.84
CA VAL A 58 -23.36 -3.47 -1.45
C VAL A 58 -24.57 -2.70 -0.90
N VAL A 59 -24.34 -1.69 -0.06
CA VAL A 59 -25.41 -0.82 0.47
C VAL A 59 -26.08 -0.03 -0.64
N ALA A 60 -25.33 0.49 -1.60
CA ALA A 60 -25.86 1.22 -2.76
C ALA A 60 -26.73 0.32 -3.66
N SER A 61 -26.42 -0.98 -3.74
CA SER A 61 -27.19 -1.95 -4.53
C SER A 61 -28.32 -2.63 -3.74
N LYS A 62 -28.57 -2.29 -2.47
CA LYS A 62 -29.48 -3.03 -1.58
C LYS A 62 -30.91 -3.18 -2.11
N ASP A 63 -31.40 -2.18 -2.84
CA ASP A 63 -32.76 -2.15 -3.38
C ASP A 63 -32.84 -2.79 -4.78
N LEU A 64 -31.70 -3.12 -5.38
CA LEU A 64 -31.58 -3.67 -6.74
C LEU A 64 -31.32 -5.19 -6.76
N VAL A 65 -30.92 -5.78 -5.63
CA VAL A 65 -30.60 -7.21 -5.53
C VAL A 65 -31.42 -7.91 -4.46
N SER A 66 -31.61 -9.22 -4.64
CA SER A 66 -32.31 -10.05 -3.66
C SER A 66 -31.58 -10.10 -2.32
N LYS A 67 -32.35 -10.26 -1.24
CA LYS A 67 -31.82 -10.41 0.12
C LYS A 67 -30.77 -11.53 0.24
N GLU A 68 -30.97 -12.62 -0.49
CA GLU A 68 -30.06 -13.76 -0.48
C GLU A 68 -28.70 -13.42 -1.10
N SER A 69 -28.71 -12.68 -2.23
CA SER A 69 -27.50 -12.16 -2.87
C SER A 69 -26.76 -11.17 -1.98
N LEU A 70 -27.48 -10.29 -1.27
CA LEU A 70 -26.88 -9.38 -0.29
C LEU A 70 -26.18 -10.13 0.83
N ILE A 71 -26.83 -11.14 1.40
CA ILE A 71 -26.26 -11.99 2.45
C ILE A 71 -25.00 -12.69 1.95
N LYS A 72 -25.02 -13.22 0.72
CA LYS A 72 -23.85 -13.87 0.10
C LYS A 72 -22.68 -12.89 -0.08
N SER A 73 -22.96 -11.69 -0.59
CA SER A 73 -21.96 -10.63 -0.78
C SER A 73 -21.36 -10.15 0.54
N LEU A 74 -22.17 -9.94 1.58
CA LEU A 74 -21.69 -9.54 2.91
C LEU A 74 -20.83 -10.63 3.55
N LYS A 75 -21.24 -11.90 3.43
CA LYS A 75 -20.43 -13.04 3.89
C LYS A 75 -19.08 -13.09 3.17
N ALA A 76 -19.07 -12.89 1.85
CA ALA A 76 -17.85 -12.87 1.04
C ALA A 76 -16.91 -11.73 1.46
N ILE A 77 -17.42 -10.51 1.63
CA ILE A 77 -16.62 -9.36 2.10
C ILE A 77 -16.01 -9.65 3.47
N ARG A 78 -16.78 -10.22 4.40
CA ARG A 78 -16.30 -10.58 5.73
C ARG A 78 -15.19 -11.63 5.68
N THR A 79 -15.35 -12.68 4.87
CA THR A 79 -14.33 -13.73 4.73
C THR A 79 -13.05 -13.17 4.12
N GLN A 80 -13.18 -12.35 3.06
CA GLN A 80 -12.03 -11.72 2.42
C GLN A 80 -11.29 -10.79 3.38
N LEU A 81 -12.01 -9.95 4.12
CA LEU A 81 -11.40 -9.04 5.09
C LEU A 81 -10.63 -9.80 6.18
N ARG A 82 -11.15 -10.94 6.64
CA ARG A 82 -10.43 -11.78 7.61
C ARG A 82 -9.15 -12.37 7.04
N ALA A 83 -9.17 -12.81 5.79
CA ALA A 83 -7.99 -13.30 5.10
C ALA A 83 -6.97 -12.17 4.91
N ASP A 84 -7.40 -11.02 4.39
CA ASP A 84 -6.52 -9.87 4.14
C ASP A 84 -5.88 -9.34 5.44
N ILE A 85 -6.61 -9.32 6.57
CA ILE A 85 -6.03 -8.91 7.87
C ILE A 85 -5.05 -9.97 8.39
N ALA A 86 -5.33 -11.26 8.20
CA ALA A 86 -4.42 -12.32 8.60
C ALA A 86 -3.11 -12.25 7.79
N ASP A 87 -3.20 -12.00 6.49
CA ASP A 87 -2.07 -11.78 5.58
C ASP A 87 -1.22 -10.56 5.98
N VAL A 88 -1.86 -9.43 6.28
CA VAL A 88 -1.15 -8.24 6.79
C VAL A 88 -0.45 -8.52 8.12
N ARG A 89 -1.05 -9.33 8.99
CA ARG A 89 -0.46 -9.71 10.27
C ARG A 89 0.72 -10.68 10.08
N ASP A 90 0.62 -11.62 9.15
CA ASP A 90 1.69 -12.57 8.82
C ASP A 90 2.88 -11.85 8.20
N ALA A 91 2.62 -10.95 7.25
CA ALA A 91 3.62 -10.06 6.65
C ALA A 91 4.29 -9.11 7.65
N ALA A 92 3.65 -8.84 8.80
CA ALA A 92 4.25 -8.09 9.90
C ALA A 92 5.10 -8.96 10.85
N ASN A 93 5.02 -10.29 10.75
CA ASN A 93 5.56 -11.26 11.70
C ASN A 93 6.58 -12.25 11.09
N GLU A 94 6.65 -12.35 9.76
CA GLU A 94 7.63 -13.15 9.00
C GLU A 94 9.02 -12.50 8.86
N ASP A 95 9.24 -11.35 9.52
CA ASP A 95 10.38 -10.47 9.28
C ASP A 95 11.16 -10.17 10.58
#